data_AF-A0A6N3UQR2-F1
#
_entry.id   AF-A0A6N3UQR2-F1
#
_cell.length_a   1.000
_cell.length_b   1.000
_cell.length_c   1.000
_cell.angle_alpha   90.00
_cell.angle_beta   90.00
_cell.angle_gamma   90.00
#
_symmetry.space_group_name_H-M   'P 1'
#
loop_
_entity.id
_entity.type
_entity.pdbx_description
1 polymer ?
#
loop_
_entity_poly.entity_id
_entity_poly.type
_entity_poly.pdbx_seq_one_letter_code
_entity_poly.pdbx_strand_id
1 'polypeptide(L)'
;MANPYREIFRAPGSLAFCAAGLIARMPISMTGIGIITLLAQLRGSYWLAGAVAATFALAMALIAPQISRWVDRYGQRRVLPGVTALGVSSLLALLLCSHLGTPDWTLFVFAALSGFIPSMPAMVRAR
;
A
#
# COMPACT_ATOMS: atom_id res chain seq x y z
N MET A 1 -41.53 7.07 -4.22
CA MET A 1 -40.46 7.23 -3.20
C MET A 1 -39.15 7.57 -3.91
N ALA A 2 -38.49 8.67 -3.56
CA ALA A 2 -37.16 8.98 -4.06
C ALA A 2 -36.17 7.92 -3.54
N ASN A 3 -35.34 7.36 -4.44
CA ASN A 3 -34.44 6.28 -4.11
C ASN A 3 -33.39 6.77 -3.07
N PRO A 4 -33.36 6.23 -1.84
CA PRO A 4 -32.45 6.69 -0.78
C PRO A 4 -30.96 6.59 -1.17
N TYR A 5 -30.62 5.75 -2.16
CA TYR A 5 -29.26 5.69 -2.72
C TYR A 5 -28.85 6.97 -3.48
N ARG A 6 -29.80 7.72 -4.07
CA ARG A 6 -29.51 8.97 -4.77
C ARG A 6 -29.19 10.13 -3.83
N GLU A 7 -29.67 10.11 -2.59
CA GLU A 7 -29.33 11.11 -1.58
C GLU A 7 -27.89 10.98 -1.08
N ILE A 8 -27.34 9.76 -1.06
CA ILE A 8 -25.94 9.52 -0.67
C ILE A 8 -24.96 10.17 -1.66
N PHE A 9 -25.30 10.16 -2.96
CA PHE A 9 -24.47 10.79 -4.00
C PHE A 9 -24.70 12.30 -4.16
N ARG A 10 -25.68 12.90 -3.47
CA ARG A 10 -25.97 14.34 -3.53
C ARG A 10 -25.02 15.20 -2.71
N ALA A 11 -24.25 14.62 -1.78
CA ALA A 11 -23.24 15.36 -1.04
C ALA A 11 -22.11 15.82 -1.99
N PRO A 12 -21.76 17.11 -2.02
CA PRO A 12 -20.69 17.62 -2.88
C PRO A 12 -19.38 16.92 -2.53
N GLY A 13 -18.75 16.26 -3.52
CA GLY A 13 -17.49 15.52 -3.36
C GLY A 13 -17.62 14.00 -3.16
N SER A 14 -18.84 13.44 -3.06
CA SER A 14 -19.03 11.99 -2.88
C SER A 14 -18.45 11.15 -4.04
N LEU A 15 -18.64 11.60 -5.28
CA LEU A 15 -18.10 10.92 -6.48
C LEU A 15 -16.58 10.96 -6.54
N ALA A 16 -15.98 12.13 -6.25
CA ALA A 16 -14.51 12.28 -6.21
C ALA A 16 -13.89 11.40 -5.12
N PHE A 17 -14.56 11.29 -3.96
CA PHE A 17 -14.15 10.42 -2.87
C PHE A 17 -14.26 8.92 -3.22
N CYS A 18 -15.37 8.51 -3.85
CA CYS A 18 -15.53 7.14 -4.33
C CYS A 18 -14.49 6.77 -5.40
N ALA A 19 -14.23 7.67 -6.35
CA ALA A 19 -13.21 7.49 -7.37
C ALA A 19 -11.79 7.40 -6.77
N ALA A 20 -11.45 8.31 -5.84
CA ALA A 20 -10.19 8.27 -5.12
C ALA A 20 -10.04 6.97 -4.29
N GLY A 21 -11.11 6.53 -3.64
CA GLY A 21 -11.15 5.26 -2.90
C GLY A 21 -10.98 4.03 -3.80
N LEU A 22 -11.52 4.06 -5.03
CA LEU A 22 -11.34 3.00 -6.01
C LEU A 22 -9.87 2.90 -6.46
N ILE A 23 -9.29 4.02 -6.88
CA ILE A 23 -7.88 4.12 -7.30
C ILE A 23 -6.97 3.66 -6.17
N ALA A 24 -7.29 4.06 -4.93
CA ALA A 24 -6.50 3.73 -3.76
C ALA A 24 -6.52 2.24 -3.35
N ARG A 25 -7.44 1.43 -3.88
CA ARG A 25 -7.53 -0.02 -3.58
C ARG A 25 -6.74 -0.89 -4.55
N MET A 26 -6.51 -0.43 -5.78
CA MET A 26 -5.75 -1.19 -6.78
C MET A 26 -4.32 -1.55 -6.34
N PRO A 27 -3.53 -0.64 -5.71
CA PRO A 27 -2.14 -0.92 -5.40
C PRO A 27 -1.97 -2.08 -4.41
N ILE A 28 -2.90 -2.27 -3.47
CA ILE A 28 -2.74 -3.24 -2.38
C ILE A 28 -2.58 -4.65 -2.94
N SER A 29 -3.46 -5.05 -3.86
CA SER A 29 -3.39 -6.37 -4.50
C SER A 29 -2.32 -6.43 -5.59
N MET A 30 -2.12 -5.34 -6.34
CA MET A 30 -1.11 -5.31 -7.41
C MET A 30 0.33 -5.40 -6.90
N THR A 31 0.63 -4.82 -5.74
CA THR A 31 2.01 -4.72 -5.23
C THR A 31 2.58 -6.10 -4.88
N GLY A 32 1.80 -6.98 -4.25
CA GLY A 32 2.24 -8.34 -3.92
C GLY A 32 2.56 -9.16 -5.17
N ILE A 33 1.64 -9.19 -6.14
CA ILE A 33 1.83 -9.91 -7.41
C ILE A 33 2.99 -9.28 -8.22
N GLY A 34 3.10 -7.95 -8.20
CA GLY A 34 4.16 -7.20 -8.87
C GLY A 34 5.54 -7.55 -8.34
N ILE A 35 5.73 -7.60 -7.02
CA ILE A 35 7.00 -8.01 -6.38
C ILE A 35 7.35 -9.44 -6.79
N ILE A 36 6.40 -10.38 -6.71
CA ILE A 36 6.65 -11.78 -7.09
C ILE A 36 7.07 -11.87 -8.55
N THR A 37 6.33 -11.22 -9.44
CA THR A 37 6.57 -11.26 -10.90
C THR A 37 7.91 -10.62 -11.25
N LEU A 38 8.22 -9.47 -10.66
CA LEU A 38 9.48 -8.74 -10.85
C LEU A 38 10.68 -9.60 -10.44
N LEU A 39 10.65 -10.18 -9.24
CA LEU A 39 11.77 -10.99 -8.74
C LEU A 39 11.86 -12.34 -9.48
N ALA A 40 10.72 -12.96 -9.83
CA ALA A 40 10.71 -14.19 -10.60
C ALA A 40 11.32 -13.99 -12.00
N GLN A 41 11.00 -12.87 -12.67
CA GLN A 41 11.52 -12.55 -14.00
C GLN A 41 12.99 -12.11 -13.97
N LEU A 42 13.39 -11.27 -12.99
CA LEU A 42 14.75 -10.71 -12.96
C LEU A 42 15.79 -11.63 -12.32
N ARG A 43 15.42 -12.41 -11.30
CA ARG A 43 16.37 -13.27 -10.56
C ARG A 43 16.19 -14.76 -10.83
N GLY A 44 15.12 -15.18 -11.51
CA GLY A 44 14.85 -16.59 -11.82
C GLY A 44 14.56 -17.47 -10.59
N SER A 45 14.53 -16.91 -9.38
CA SER A 45 14.34 -17.67 -8.13
C SER A 45 12.98 -17.38 -7.50
N TYR A 46 12.07 -18.35 -7.65
CA TYR A 46 10.73 -18.29 -7.05
C TYR A 46 10.75 -18.33 -5.53
N TRP A 47 11.76 -18.98 -4.93
CA TRP A 47 11.96 -18.98 -3.48
C TRP A 47 12.18 -17.57 -2.93
N LEU A 48 13.12 -16.82 -3.53
CA LEU A 48 13.42 -15.46 -3.11
C LEU A 48 12.22 -14.54 -3.34
N ALA A 49 11.57 -14.65 -4.51
CA ALA A 49 10.36 -13.89 -4.83
C ALA A 49 9.25 -14.13 -3.79
N GLY A 50 9.01 -15.38 -3.42
CA GLY A 50 8.04 -15.76 -2.39
C GLY A 50 8.41 -15.25 -0.99
N ALA A 51 9.68 -15.38 -0.59
CA ALA A 51 10.14 -14.93 0.72
C ALA A 51 10.04 -13.39 0.88
N VAL A 52 10.42 -12.64 -0.15
CA VAL A 52 10.31 -11.17 -0.17
C VAL A 52 8.84 -10.73 -0.16
N ALA A 53 7.98 -11.40 -0.94
CA ALA A 53 6.54 -11.12 -0.93
C ALA A 53 5.88 -11.47 0.41
N ALA A 54 6.29 -12.57 1.06
CA ALA A 54 5.84 -12.93 2.40
C ALA A 54 6.27 -11.89 3.44
N THR A 55 7.50 -11.39 3.33
CA THR A 55 8.03 -10.32 4.19
C THR A 55 7.21 -9.03 4.02
N PHE A 56 6.92 -8.65 2.78
CA PHE A 56 6.03 -7.52 2.48
C PHE A 56 4.64 -7.71 3.09
N ALA A 57 4.04 -8.90 2.93
CA ALA A 57 2.71 -9.20 3.48
C ALA A 57 2.69 -9.15 5.02
N LEU A 58 3.71 -9.70 5.68
CA LEU A 58 3.86 -9.64 7.14
C LEU A 58 4.07 -8.21 7.63
N ALA A 59 4.94 -7.45 6.96
CA ALA A 59 5.18 -6.05 7.30
C ALA A 59 3.89 -5.23 7.14
N MET A 60 3.15 -5.42 6.05
CA MET A 60 1.86 -4.77 5.85
C MET A 60 0.85 -5.15 6.94
N ALA A 61 0.78 -6.42 7.32
CA ALA A 61 -0.12 -6.90 8.37
C ALA A 61 0.19 -6.28 9.75
N LEU A 62 1.47 -6.04 10.05
CA LEU A 62 1.91 -5.43 11.31
C LEU A 62 1.83 -3.90 11.30
N ILE A 63 2.11 -3.26 10.16
CA ILE A 63 2.20 -1.80 10.03
C ILE A 63 0.83 -1.18 9.78
N ALA A 64 -0.08 -1.85 9.07
CA ALA A 64 -1.44 -1.35 8.82
C ALA A 64 -2.21 -0.95 10.10
N PRO A 65 -2.28 -1.77 11.17
CA PRO A 65 -2.93 -1.37 12.42
C PRO A 65 -2.20 -0.24 13.15
N GLN A 66 -0.87 -0.14 12.99
CA GLN A 66 -0.08 0.96 13.57
C GLN A 66 -0.43 2.28 12.88
N ILE A 67 -0.47 2.30 11.55
CA ILE A 67 -0.86 3.48 10.77
C ILE A 67 -2.28 3.91 11.14
N SER A 68 -3.23 2.97 11.27
CA SER A 68 -4.59 3.28 11.71
C SER A 68 -4.60 4.01 13.05
N ARG A 69 -3.88 3.48 14.05
CA ARG A 69 -3.76 4.12 15.37
C ARG A 69 -3.13 5.51 15.32
N TRP A 70 -2.15 5.72 14.43
CA TRP A 70 -1.49 7.02 14.27
C TRP A 70 -2.41 8.04 13.61
N VAL A 71 -3.18 7.61 12.61
CA VAL A 71 -4.21 8.43 11.96
C VAL A 71 -5.28 8.85 12.97
N ASP A 72 -5.73 7.92 13.82
CA ASP A 72 -6.73 8.19 14.85
C ASP A 72 -6.21 9.21 15.90
N ARG A 73 -4.91 9.18 16.21
CA ARG A 73 -4.31 10.04 17.25
C ARG A 73 -3.85 11.42 16.75
N TYR A 74 -3.29 11.49 15.54
CA TYR A 74 -2.65 12.71 15.01
C TYR A 74 -3.42 13.36 13.85
N GLY A 75 -4.50 12.72 13.39
CA GLY A 75 -5.33 13.19 12.31
C GLY A 75 -4.85 12.75 10.92
N GLN A 76 -5.81 12.38 10.08
CA GLN A 76 -5.59 11.87 8.73
C GLN A 76 -4.73 12.79 7.85
N ARG A 77 -4.93 14.12 7.95
CA ARG A 77 -4.31 15.09 7.05
C ARG A 77 -2.78 15.23 7.24
N ARG A 78 -2.26 14.91 8.43
CA ARG A 78 -0.84 15.08 8.76
C ARG A 78 -0.05 13.78 8.60
N VAL A 79 -0.67 12.63 8.85
CA VAL A 79 0.00 11.32 8.83
C VAL A 79 0.03 10.71 7.42
N LEU A 80 -1.07 10.82 6.66
CA LEU A 80 -1.17 10.18 5.34
C LEU A 80 -0.04 10.55 4.38
N PRO A 81 0.27 11.86 4.16
CA PRO A 81 1.26 12.25 3.16
C PRO A 81 2.66 11.69 3.44
N GLY A 82 3.06 11.64 4.72
CA GLY A 82 4.36 11.10 5.12
C GLY A 82 4.43 9.59 4.95
N VAL A 83 3.37 8.89 5.35
CA VAL A 83 3.29 7.43 5.27
C VAL A 83 3.18 6.97 3.81
N THR A 84 2.40 7.65 2.95
CA THR A 84 2.38 7.38 1.51
C THR A 84 3.73 7.64 0.86
N ALA A 85 4.39 8.77 1.16
CA ALA A 85 5.70 9.07 0.61
C ALA A 85 6.75 8.01 1.01
N LEU A 86 6.72 7.54 2.25
CA LEU A 86 7.60 6.48 2.74
C LEU A 86 7.32 5.14 2.04
N GLY A 87 6.05 4.75 1.90
CA GLY A 87 5.67 3.52 1.21
C GLY A 87 6.07 3.52 -0.28
N VAL A 88 5.81 4.63 -0.98
CA VAL A 88 6.15 4.78 -2.41
C VAL A 88 7.66 4.80 -2.62
N SER A 89 8.41 5.56 -1.81
CA SER A 89 9.88 5.61 -1.90
C SER A 89 10.51 4.24 -1.63
N SER A 90 9.98 3.48 -0.67
CA SER A 90 10.42 2.12 -0.38
C SER A 90 10.16 1.16 -1.54
N LEU A 91 9.02 1.30 -2.22
CA LEU A 91 8.70 0.51 -3.40
C LEU A 91 9.64 0.83 -4.58
N LEU A 92 9.91 2.11 -4.81
CA LEU A 92 10.86 2.57 -5.83
C LEU A 92 12.29 2.07 -5.53
N ALA A 93 12.69 2.11 -4.25
CA ALA A 93 13.98 1.59 -3.82
C ALA A 93 14.08 0.07 -4.03
N LEU A 94 13.01 -0.69 -3.76
CA LEU A 94 12.96 -2.12 -4.05
C LEU A 94 13.11 -2.38 -5.56
N LEU A 95 12.40 -1.61 -6.38
CA LEU A 95 12.47 -1.71 -7.84
C LEU A 95 13.90 -1.47 -8.34
N LEU A 96 14.52 -0.40 -7.87
CA LEU A 96 15.89 0.00 -8.21
C LEU A 96 16.91 -1.04 -7.73
N CYS A 97 16.76 -1.56 -6.51
CA CYS A 97 17.59 -2.63 -5.96
C CYS A 97 17.48 -3.93 -6.76
N SER A 98 16.28 -4.26 -7.26
CA SER A 98 16.07 -5.42 -8.12
C SER A 98 16.79 -5.25 -9.46
N HIS A 99 16.77 -4.04 -10.04
CA HIS A 99 17.37 -3.74 -11.33
C HIS A 99 18.90 -3.63 -11.26
N LEU A 100 19.46 -3.12 -10.16
CA LEU A 100 20.90 -2.96 -9.95
C LEU A 100 21.60 -4.26 -9.49
N GLY A 101 20.87 -5.37 -9.31
CA GLY A 101 21.46 -6.64 -8.88
C GLY A 101 22.03 -6.62 -7.45
N THR A 102 21.48 -5.77 -6.58
CA THR A 102 21.95 -5.64 -5.18
C THR A 102 21.77 -6.92 -4.37
N PRO A 103 22.57 -7.12 -3.31
CA PRO A 103 22.52 -8.33 -2.49
C PRO A 103 21.15 -8.56 -1.87
N ASP A 104 20.73 -9.83 -1.77
CA ASP A 104 19.35 -10.23 -1.46
C ASP A 104 18.78 -9.61 -0.18
N TRP A 105 19.61 -9.37 0.84
CA TRP A 105 19.17 -8.78 2.11
C TRP A 105 18.58 -7.37 1.96
N THR A 106 18.98 -6.58 0.96
CA THR A 106 18.42 -5.24 0.73
C THR A 106 16.96 -5.32 0.29
N LEU A 107 16.60 -6.36 -0.48
CA LEU A 107 15.22 -6.59 -0.91
C LEU A 107 14.30 -6.84 0.27
N PHE A 108 14.76 -7.58 1.28
CA PHE A 108 13.99 -7.80 2.50
C PHE A 108 13.79 -6.52 3.30
N VAL A 109 14.81 -5.67 3.39
CA VAL A 109 14.71 -4.37 4.07
C VAL A 109 13.70 -3.45 3.38
N PHE A 110 13.78 -3.31 2.06
CA PHE A 110 12.84 -2.46 1.32
C PHE A 110 11.43 -3.05 1.23
N ALA A 111 11.30 -4.38 1.21
CA ALA A 111 10.00 -5.05 1.29
C ALA A 111 9.34 -4.86 2.66
N ALA A 112 10.11 -4.87 3.74
CA ALA A 112 9.61 -4.55 5.07
C ALA A 112 9.17 -3.07 5.14
N LEU A 113 9.96 -2.16 4.58
CA LEU A 113 9.64 -0.73 4.54
C LEU A 113 8.47 -0.39 3.61
N SER A 114 8.23 -1.15 2.53
CA SER A 114 7.06 -0.90 1.68
C SER A 114 5.74 -1.30 2.35
N GLY A 115 5.78 -2.06 3.46
CA GLY A 115 4.63 -2.31 4.34
C GLY A 115 4.00 -1.02 4.91
N PHE A 116 4.69 0.13 4.83
CA PHE A 116 4.14 1.44 5.16
C PHE A 116 3.12 1.97 4.14
N ILE A 117 2.80 1.26 3.06
CA ILE A 117 1.73 1.66 2.15
C ILE A 117 0.39 1.71 2.91
N PRO A 118 -0.24 2.89 3.04
CA PRO A 118 -1.42 3.03 3.86
C PRO A 118 -2.64 2.35 3.22
N SER A 119 -3.36 1.56 4.02
CA SER A 119 -4.62 0.93 3.60
C SER A 119 -5.76 1.95 3.61
N MET A 120 -5.95 2.62 2.47
CA MET A 120 -7.03 3.57 2.22
C MET A 120 -8.46 3.08 2.55
N PRO A 121 -8.86 1.79 2.39
CA PRO A 121 -10.21 1.36 2.79
C PRO A 121 -10.49 1.43 4.30
N ALA A 122 -9.48 1.35 5.16
CA ALA A 122 -9.66 1.51 6.61
C ALA A 122 -10.00 2.97 6.97
N MET A 123 -9.46 3.92 6.22
CA MET A 123 -9.61 5.35 6.49
C MET A 123 -10.94 5.92 6.02
N VAL A 124 -11.66 5.21 5.14
CA VAL A 124 -13.04 5.57 4.75
C VAL A 124 -14.03 5.40 5.91
N ARG A 125 -13.67 4.61 6.94
CA ARG A 125 -14.52 4.41 8.13
C ARG A 125 -14.29 5.41 9.26
N ALA A 126 -13.15 6.10 9.28
CA ALA A 126 -12.84 7.13 10.27
C ALA A 126 -13.42 8.47 9.79
N ARG A 127 -14.69 8.71 10.10
CA ARG A 127 -15.31 10.04 10.01
C ARG A 127 -15.06 10.81 11.28
#